data_AF-A0A084AF82-F1
#
_entry.id   AF-A0A084AF82-F1
#
_cell.length_a   1.000
_cell.length_b   1.000
_cell.length_c   1.000
_cell.angle_alpha   90.00
_cell.angle_beta   90.00
_cell.angle_gamma   90.00
#
_symmetry.space_group_name_H-M   'P 1'
#
loop_
_entity.id
_entity.type
_entity.pdbx_description
1 polymer ?
#
loop_
_entity_poly.entity_id
_entity_poly.type
_entity_poly.pdbx_seq_one_letter_code
_entity_poly.pdbx_strand_id
1 'polypeptide(L)'
;MHNNRPHHLLEQVPLTVSPFVSLPSATTLSYNYKTLPSTIPPSSLGIPAASDPEQYASQPKPRYITAAGSGYAGHPEDIINSCEALKEHIKQTHAKFEQDLKDFEERIRERDLAEKRKLAPGWLDSEARILEPERQTPAHATEPAAAPSQGSTQGETGEPENDEGAELDRAFGVMALK
;
A
#
# COMPACT_ATOMS: atom_id res chain seq x y z
N MET A 1 20.09 38.15 -38.55
CA MET A 1 20.67 39.05 -39.58
C MET A 1 19.77 39.00 -40.79
N HIS A 2 18.94 40.03 -41.01
CA HIS A 2 18.03 40.07 -42.15
C HIS A 2 18.80 40.57 -43.37
N ASN A 3 18.84 39.78 -44.44
CA ASN A 3 19.44 40.20 -45.71
C ASN A 3 18.55 41.26 -46.35
N ASN A 4 18.93 42.53 -46.23
CA ASN A 4 18.21 43.69 -46.78
C ASN A 4 18.41 43.88 -48.29
N ARG A 5 18.67 42.81 -49.04
CA ARG A 5 18.91 42.90 -50.49
C ARG A 5 17.63 42.47 -51.22
N PRO A 6 16.96 43.37 -51.96
CA PRO A 6 15.74 43.01 -52.69
C PRO A 6 16.05 41.97 -53.77
N HIS A 7 15.08 41.10 -54.04
CA HIS A 7 15.20 40.04 -55.03
C HIS A 7 15.15 40.65 -56.45
N HIS A 8 16.05 40.24 -57.35
CA HIS A 8 16.21 40.83 -58.70
C HIS A 8 14.91 40.91 -59.53
N LEU A 9 13.96 39.98 -59.33
CA LEU A 9 12.66 40.00 -60.02
C LEU A 9 11.72 41.10 -59.51
N LEU A 10 11.88 41.54 -58.26
CA LEU A 10 11.09 42.60 -57.64
C LEU A 10 11.58 44.00 -58.03
N GLU A 11 12.82 44.13 -58.52
CA GLU A 11 13.33 45.39 -59.07
C GLU A 11 12.78 45.71 -60.46
N GLN A 12 12.32 44.68 -61.19
CA GLN A 12 11.89 44.80 -62.59
C GLN A 12 10.42 45.22 -62.75
N VAL A 13 9.62 45.07 -61.69
CA VAL A 13 8.24 45.56 -61.69
C VAL A 13 8.27 46.96 -61.11
N PRO A 14 7.88 48.01 -61.87
CA PRO A 14 7.71 49.31 -61.27
C PRO A 14 6.66 49.15 -60.18
N LEU A 15 7.04 49.45 -58.95
CA LEU A 15 6.11 49.57 -57.82
C LEU A 15 5.24 50.81 -58.09
N THR A 16 4.40 50.74 -59.12
CA THR A 16 3.44 51.76 -59.47
C THR A 16 2.43 51.76 -58.35
N VAL A 17 2.67 52.63 -57.39
CA VAL A 17 1.64 53.10 -56.48
C VAL A 17 0.58 53.73 -57.38
N SER A 18 -0.50 52.99 -57.62
CA SER A 18 -1.67 53.55 -58.28
C SER A 18 -2.11 54.78 -57.47
N PRO A 19 -2.31 55.96 -58.07
CA PRO A 19 -2.76 57.15 -57.35
C PRO A 19 -4.16 56.98 -56.74
N PHE A 20 -4.87 55.90 -57.09
CA PHE A 20 -6.18 55.55 -56.57
C PHE A 20 -6.14 54.45 -55.50
N VAL A 21 -4.98 53.86 -55.22
CA VAL A 21 -4.83 52.79 -54.22
C VAL A 21 -3.77 53.18 -53.20
N SER A 22 -4.24 53.72 -52.08
CA SER A 22 -3.40 53.94 -50.90
C SER A 22 -3.09 52.60 -50.24
N LEU A 23 -1.90 52.07 -50.49
CA LEU A 23 -1.40 50.92 -49.74
C LEU A 23 -1.17 51.36 -48.28
N PRO A 24 -1.60 50.57 -47.28
CA PRO A 24 -1.30 50.88 -45.89
C PRO A 24 0.22 50.89 -45.69
N SER A 25 0.77 52.06 -45.34
CA SER A 25 2.19 52.23 -45.02
C SER A 25 2.54 51.41 -43.78
N ALA A 26 3.62 50.63 -43.85
CA ALA A 26 4.12 49.90 -42.69
C ALA A 26 4.43 50.90 -41.56
N THR A 27 3.87 50.65 -40.38
CA THR A 27 4.11 51.52 -39.22
C THR A 27 5.55 51.28 -38.77
N THR A 28 6.36 52.34 -38.76
CA THR A 28 7.71 52.25 -38.22
C THR A 28 7.62 52.43 -36.71
N LEU A 29 8.19 51.49 -35.96
CA LEU A 29 8.26 51.61 -34.51
C LEU A 29 9.07 52.86 -34.14
N SER A 30 8.71 53.51 -33.03
CA SER A 30 9.39 54.72 -32.57
C SER A 30 10.85 54.43 -32.23
N TYR A 31 11.71 55.45 -32.26
CA TYR A 31 13.12 55.31 -31.91
C TYR A 31 13.34 54.84 -30.45
N ASN A 32 12.33 55.00 -29.59
CA ASN A 32 12.33 54.52 -28.20
C ASN A 32 11.69 53.13 -28.04
N TYR A 33 11.41 52.42 -29.12
CA TYR A 33 10.84 51.08 -29.04
C TYR A 33 11.86 50.12 -28.40
N LYS A 34 11.51 49.60 -27.22
CA LYS A 34 12.25 48.53 -26.56
C LYS A 34 11.70 47.19 -27.04
N THR A 35 12.50 46.45 -27.80
CA THR A 35 12.20 45.06 -28.14
C THR A 35 12.16 44.23 -26.88
N LEU A 36 11.01 43.62 -26.56
CA LEU A 36 10.94 42.64 -25.49
C LEU A 36 11.74 41.40 -25.88
N PRO A 37 12.47 40.77 -24.95
CA PRO A 37 13.10 39.48 -25.19
C PRO A 37 12.05 38.47 -25.67
N SER A 38 12.31 37.79 -26.77
CA SER A 38 11.43 36.73 -27.33
C SER A 38 11.41 35.45 -26.49
N THR A 39 12.11 35.45 -25.36
CA THR A 39 12.11 34.36 -24.38
C THR A 39 11.03 34.63 -23.36
N ILE A 40 9.87 33.99 -23.56
CA ILE A 40 8.79 33.95 -22.57
C ILE A 40 9.40 33.38 -21.28
N PRO A 41 9.19 34.02 -20.12
CA PRO A 41 9.63 33.44 -18.85
C PRO A 41 9.04 32.02 -18.69
N PRO A 42 9.75 31.10 -18.03
CA PRO A 42 9.29 29.72 -17.86
C PRO A 42 7.90 29.73 -17.23
N SER A 43 6.97 29.01 -17.86
CA SER A 43 5.58 28.98 -17.41
C SER A 43 5.49 28.30 -16.04
N SER A 44 4.70 28.86 -15.13
CA SER A 44 4.40 28.24 -13.81
C SER A 44 3.71 26.88 -13.93
N LEU A 45 3.18 26.57 -15.12
CA LEU A 45 2.63 25.26 -15.50
C LEU A 45 3.70 24.26 -15.98
N GLY A 46 4.99 24.62 -15.92
CA GLY A 46 6.10 23.75 -16.32
C GLY A 46 6.18 23.46 -17.82
N ILE A 47 5.49 24.26 -18.66
CA ILE A 47 5.62 24.18 -20.12
C ILE A 47 7.02 24.68 -20.47
N PRO A 48 7.91 23.83 -21.04
CA PRO A 48 9.29 24.22 -21.28
C PRO A 48 9.33 25.37 -22.30
N ALA A 49 9.99 26.48 -21.92
CA ALA A 49 10.42 27.47 -22.88
C ALA A 49 11.47 26.80 -23.78
N ALA A 50 11.29 26.89 -25.09
CA ALA A 50 11.93 26.05 -26.11
C ALA A 50 13.46 26.24 -26.31
N SER A 51 14.22 26.66 -25.29
CA SER A 51 15.62 27.06 -25.47
C SER A 51 16.68 26.18 -24.82
N ASP A 52 16.37 25.24 -23.92
CA ASP A 52 17.44 24.38 -23.37
C ASP A 52 16.93 23.06 -22.71
N PRO A 53 17.27 21.87 -23.24
CA PRO A 53 16.85 20.58 -22.66
C PRO A 53 17.57 20.23 -21.34
N GLU A 54 18.78 20.77 -21.09
CA GLU A 54 19.57 20.47 -19.88
C GLU A 54 19.03 21.18 -18.61
N GLN A 55 18.36 22.32 -18.77
CA GLN A 55 17.72 23.01 -17.64
C GLN A 55 16.47 22.27 -17.12
N TYR A 56 15.89 21.34 -17.90
CA TYR A 56 14.69 20.58 -17.53
C TYR A 56 14.89 19.74 -16.25
N ALA A 57 16.11 19.24 -16.01
CA ALA A 57 16.43 18.44 -14.83
C ALA A 57 16.56 19.28 -13.54
N SER A 58 16.87 20.57 -13.67
CA SER A 58 17.09 21.49 -12.54
C SER A 58 15.85 22.29 -12.12
N GLN A 59 14.79 22.27 -12.93
CA GLN A 59 13.56 23.00 -12.60
C GLN A 59 12.70 22.20 -11.61
N PRO A 60 12.05 22.87 -10.64
CA PRO A 60 11.12 22.20 -9.74
C PRO A 60 9.98 21.57 -10.54
N LYS A 61 9.72 20.28 -10.30
CA LYS A 61 8.67 19.53 -10.99
C LYS A 61 7.31 20.24 -10.82
N PRO A 62 6.58 20.48 -11.92
CA PRO A 62 5.31 21.20 -11.87
C PRO A 62 4.23 20.41 -11.11
N ARG A 63 3.46 21.08 -10.26
CA ARG A 63 2.43 20.46 -9.44
C ARG A 63 1.09 20.54 -10.14
N TYR A 64 0.72 19.47 -10.85
CA TYR A 64 -0.50 19.40 -11.65
C TYR A 64 -1.72 18.93 -10.86
N ILE A 65 -1.51 18.13 -9.82
CA ILE A 65 -2.59 17.46 -9.11
C ILE A 65 -2.84 18.21 -7.81
N THR A 66 -4.06 18.67 -7.61
CA THR A 66 -4.53 19.28 -6.36
C THR A 66 -5.57 18.38 -5.72
N ALA A 67 -5.37 18.03 -4.45
CA ALA A 67 -6.35 17.30 -3.68
C ALA A 67 -7.35 18.29 -3.08
N ALA A 68 -8.63 18.18 -3.46
CA ALA A 68 -9.69 19.00 -2.90
C ALA A 68 -9.77 18.81 -1.37
N GLY A 69 -9.74 19.90 -0.61
CA GLY A 69 -9.86 19.90 0.85
C GLY A 69 -8.56 19.63 1.64
N SER A 70 -7.57 18.94 1.06
CA SER A 70 -6.31 18.61 1.76
C SER A 70 -5.20 19.65 1.57
N GLY A 71 -5.35 20.59 0.63
CA GLY A 71 -4.31 21.57 0.29
C GLY A 71 -3.04 20.96 -0.32
N TYR A 72 -3.02 19.64 -0.52
CA TYR A 72 -1.92 18.93 -1.15
C TYR A 72 -1.92 19.22 -2.66
N ALA A 73 -0.80 19.72 -3.15
CA ALA A 73 -0.52 19.84 -4.57
C ALA A 73 0.79 19.12 -4.86
N GLY A 74 0.81 18.22 -5.84
CA GLY A 74 1.95 17.36 -6.14
C GLY A 74 2.10 17.04 -7.63
N HIS A 75 3.27 16.50 -8.00
CA HIS A 75 3.50 15.90 -9.32
C HIS A 75 3.01 14.44 -9.32
N PRO A 76 2.47 13.89 -10.43
CA PRO A 76 2.01 12.50 -10.50
C PRO A 76 3.06 11.49 -10.04
N GLU A 77 4.32 11.65 -10.46
CA GLU A 77 5.43 10.77 -10.03
C GLU A 77 5.61 10.74 -8.50
N ASP A 78 5.47 11.87 -7.82
CA ASP A 78 5.63 11.93 -6.37
C ASP A 78 4.49 11.17 -5.66
N ILE A 79 3.29 11.20 -6.23
CA ILE A 79 2.14 10.44 -5.74
C ILE A 79 2.37 8.94 -5.95
N ILE A 80 2.83 8.53 -7.14
CA ILE A 80 3.14 7.13 -7.44
C ILE A 80 4.18 6.61 -6.45
N ASN A 81 5.29 7.35 -6.26
CA ASN A 81 6.32 7.01 -5.30
C ASN A 81 5.77 6.88 -3.87
N SER A 82 4.86 7.77 -3.46
CA SER A 82 4.22 7.68 -2.14
C SER A 82 3.35 6.43 -2.00
N CYS A 83 2.61 6.05 -3.04
CA CYS A 83 1.81 4.84 -3.05
C CYS A 83 2.67 3.57 -3.04
N GLU A 84 3.78 3.57 -3.75
CA GLU A 84 4.73 2.46 -3.77
C GLU A 84 5.43 2.30 -2.43
N ALA A 85 5.89 3.39 -1.81
CA ALA A 85 6.46 3.37 -0.47
C ALA A 85 5.45 2.86 0.57
N LEU A 86 4.18 3.28 0.48
CA LEU A 86 3.12 2.77 1.34
C LEU A 86 2.89 1.26 1.15
N LYS A 87 2.86 0.80 -0.10
CA LYS A 87 2.72 -0.62 -0.44
C LYS A 87 3.87 -1.45 0.13
N GLU A 88 5.10 -0.97 0.01
CA GLU A 88 6.27 -1.63 0.58
C GLU A 88 6.21 -1.68 2.10
N HIS A 89 5.86 -0.56 2.75
CA HIS A 89 5.71 -0.48 4.19
C HIS A 89 4.66 -1.48 4.73
N ILE A 90 3.50 -1.57 4.07
CA ILE A 90 2.45 -2.53 4.44
C ILE A 90 2.96 -3.97 4.31
N LYS A 91 3.68 -4.29 3.23
CA LYS A 91 4.26 -5.63 3.02
C LYS A 91 5.29 -5.97 4.10
N GLN A 92 6.18 -5.03 4.43
CA GLN A 92 7.18 -5.21 5.49
C GLN A 92 6.51 -5.42 6.85
N THR A 93 5.48 -4.62 7.14
CA THR A 93 4.70 -4.73 8.37
C THR A 93 4.02 -6.08 8.47
N HIS A 94 3.41 -6.57 7.39
CA HIS A 94 2.77 -7.90 7.35
C HIS A 94 3.79 -9.03 7.59
N ALA A 95 4.92 -8.98 6.88
CA ALA A 95 5.98 -9.99 7.03
C ALA A 95 6.53 -10.03 8.46
N LYS A 96 6.66 -8.87 9.11
CA LYS A 96 7.07 -8.77 10.51
C LYS A 96 6.04 -9.42 11.44
N PHE A 97 4.76 -9.15 11.25
CA PHE A 97 3.71 -9.77 12.06
C PHE A 97 3.65 -11.29 11.88
N GLU A 98 3.85 -11.80 10.66
CA GLU A 98 3.92 -13.24 10.43
C GLU A 98 5.12 -13.89 11.15
N GLN A 99 6.26 -13.20 11.21
CA GLN A 99 7.43 -13.66 11.95
C GLN A 99 7.16 -13.64 13.46
N ASP A 100 6.65 -12.53 13.98
CA ASP A 100 6.32 -12.38 15.40
C ASP A 100 5.30 -13.46 15.86
N LEU A 101 4.35 -13.83 15.00
CA LEU A 101 3.37 -14.89 15.29
C LEU A 101 4.03 -16.26 15.35
N LYS A 102 4.92 -16.60 14.39
CA LYS A 102 5.68 -17.85 14.41
C LYS A 102 6.55 -17.96 15.64
N ASP A 103 7.28 -16.91 15.98
CA ASP A 103 8.13 -16.86 17.17
C ASP A 103 7.31 -16.98 18.47
N PHE A 104 6.07 -16.47 18.48
CA PHE A 104 5.16 -16.63 19.60
C PHE A 104 4.66 -18.08 19.72
N GLU A 105 4.24 -18.69 18.62
CA GLU A 105 3.79 -20.08 18.57
C GLU A 105 4.92 -21.06 18.97
N GLU A 106 6.14 -20.82 18.49
CA GLU A 106 7.31 -21.62 18.85
C GLU A 106 7.62 -21.53 20.36
N ARG A 107 7.58 -20.33 20.94
CA ARG A 107 7.75 -20.15 22.40
C ARG A 107 6.66 -20.84 23.23
N ILE A 108 5.41 -20.87 22.75
CA ILE A 108 4.35 -21.63 23.39
C ILE A 108 4.67 -23.13 23.31
N ARG A 109 4.97 -23.63 22.11
CA ARG A 109 5.30 -25.03 21.89
C ARG A 109 6.49 -25.47 22.76
N GLU A 110 7.52 -24.64 22.91
CA GLU A 110 8.66 -24.92 23.77
C GLU A 110 8.29 -24.98 25.25
N ARG A 111 7.47 -24.03 25.74
CA ARG A 111 6.96 -24.07 27.12
C ARG A 111 6.13 -25.32 27.36
N ASP A 112 5.19 -25.62 26.47
CA ASP A 112 4.33 -26.79 26.57
C ASP A 112 5.16 -28.09 26.54
N LEU A 113 6.16 -28.19 25.66
CA LEU A 113 7.07 -29.34 25.63
C LEU A 113 7.89 -29.43 26.92
N ALA A 114 8.38 -28.32 27.46
CA ALA A 114 9.13 -28.31 28.71
C ALA A 114 8.25 -28.74 29.91
N GLU A 115 7.01 -28.27 29.97
CA GLU A 115 6.03 -28.69 30.99
C GLU A 115 5.68 -30.17 30.85
N LYS A 116 5.43 -30.65 29.63
CA LYS A 116 5.17 -32.08 29.40
C LYS A 116 6.39 -32.95 29.71
N ARG A 117 7.61 -32.50 29.42
CA ARG A 117 8.86 -33.17 29.82
C ARG A 117 9.06 -33.21 31.34
N LYS A 118 8.63 -32.17 32.06
CA LYS A 118 8.61 -32.19 33.54
C LYS A 118 7.59 -33.20 34.06
N LEU A 119 6.42 -33.27 33.45
CA LEU A 119 5.34 -34.15 33.89
C LEU A 119 5.66 -35.63 33.62
N ALA A 120 6.24 -35.94 32.46
CA ALA A 120 6.56 -37.29 32.04
C ALA A 120 7.97 -37.37 31.42
N PRO A 121 9.03 -37.41 32.25
CA PRO A 121 10.39 -37.54 31.75
C PRO A 121 10.55 -38.87 31.00
N GLY A 122 11.10 -38.82 29.78
CA GLY A 122 11.40 -40.02 28.97
C GLY A 122 10.22 -40.63 28.22
N TRP A 123 8.96 -40.32 28.55
CA TRP A 123 7.77 -40.85 27.85
C TRP A 123 7.50 -40.16 26.51
N LEU A 124 7.81 -38.86 26.40
CA LEU A 124 7.51 -38.05 25.21
C LEU A 124 8.55 -38.17 24.09
N ASP A 125 9.79 -38.48 24.45
CA ASP A 125 10.95 -38.54 23.55
C ASP A 125 11.35 -40.00 23.22
N SER A 126 10.65 -41.01 23.74
CA SER A 126 10.91 -42.42 23.44
C SER A 126 9.81 -43.05 22.58
N GLU A 127 10.19 -43.87 21.60
CA GLU A 127 9.25 -44.62 20.74
C GLU A 127 8.60 -45.81 21.46
N ALA A 128 8.91 -46.01 22.74
CA ALA A 128 8.41 -47.11 23.55
C ALA A 128 6.97 -46.86 23.99
N ARG A 129 6.02 -47.08 23.07
CA ARG A 129 4.59 -47.12 23.41
C ARG A 129 4.29 -48.43 24.14
N ILE A 130 3.62 -48.35 25.28
CA ILE A 130 3.10 -49.54 25.97
C ILE A 130 2.17 -50.27 25.00
N LEU A 131 2.35 -51.58 24.88
CA LEU A 131 1.47 -52.43 24.09
C LEU A 131 0.04 -52.31 24.62
N GLU A 132 -0.84 -51.74 23.82
CA GLU A 132 -2.27 -51.78 24.10
C GLU A 132 -2.79 -53.19 23.79
N PRO A 133 -3.61 -53.77 24.67
CA PRO A 133 -4.24 -55.05 24.40
C PRO A 133 -5.24 -54.90 23.24
N GLU A 134 -5.02 -55.66 22.16
CA GLU A 134 -5.98 -55.77 21.07
C GLU A 134 -7.27 -56.40 21.62
N ARG A 135 -8.35 -55.60 21.73
CA ARG A 135 -9.68 -56.17 21.96
C ARG A 135 -10.05 -56.93 20.69
N GLN A 136 -9.96 -58.25 20.75
CA GLN A 136 -10.62 -59.12 19.78
C GLN A 136 -12.10 -58.74 19.75
N THR A 137 -12.52 -58.03 18.71
CA THR A 137 -13.93 -57.92 18.37
C THR A 137 -14.33 -59.27 17.78
N PRO A 138 -15.21 -60.06 18.43
CA PRO A 138 -15.77 -61.21 17.76
C PRO A 138 -16.68 -60.69 16.64
N ALA A 139 -16.19 -60.71 15.41
CA ALA A 139 -17.01 -60.56 14.23
C ALA A 139 -17.87 -61.83 14.05
N HIS A 140 -19.00 -61.91 14.75
CA HIS A 140 -20.18 -62.53 14.19
C HIS A 140 -21.46 -61.85 14.69
N ALA A 141 -22.28 -61.49 13.71
CA ALA A 141 -23.48 -60.70 13.79
C ALA A 141 -24.57 -61.30 14.68
N THR A 142 -25.38 -60.43 15.29
CA THR A 142 -26.84 -60.30 15.08
C THR A 142 -27.47 -59.65 16.31
N GLU A 143 -27.99 -58.42 16.14
CA GLU A 143 -28.99 -57.78 17.00
C GLU A 143 -30.25 -58.67 17.19
N PRO A 144 -31.25 -58.38 18.07
CA PRO A 144 -31.45 -57.16 18.88
C PRO A 144 -31.85 -57.42 20.36
N ALA A 145 -31.94 -56.32 21.14
CA ALA A 145 -33.09 -55.96 22.00
C ALA A 145 -32.74 -55.50 23.44
N ALA A 146 -33.28 -54.31 23.75
CA ALA A 146 -33.79 -53.81 25.04
C ALA A 146 -32.81 -53.46 26.18
N ALA A 147 -32.81 -52.16 26.53
CA ALA A 147 -32.32 -51.55 27.77
C ALA A 147 -33.27 -51.88 28.97
N PRO A 148 -33.14 -51.28 30.19
CA PRO A 148 -32.00 -50.66 30.90
C PRO A 148 -31.85 -51.20 32.36
N SER A 149 -30.76 -50.86 33.09
CA SER A 149 -30.83 -50.80 34.57
C SER A 149 -29.67 -50.01 35.20
N GLN A 150 -30.06 -49.04 36.03
CA GLN A 150 -29.27 -48.19 36.90
C GLN A 150 -28.49 -48.99 37.97
N GLY A 151 -27.38 -48.42 38.44
CA GLY A 151 -26.64 -48.95 39.59
C GLY A 151 -25.45 -48.08 39.96
N SER A 152 -25.70 -47.09 40.81
CA SER A 152 -24.78 -46.15 41.45
C SER A 152 -23.60 -46.80 42.20
N THR A 153 -22.41 -46.21 42.08
CA THR A 153 -21.48 -46.09 43.22
C THR A 153 -20.70 -44.77 43.16
N GLN A 154 -20.63 -44.20 44.35
CA GLN A 154 -20.26 -42.86 44.74
C GLN A 154 -18.74 -42.79 44.99
N GLY A 155 -18.12 -41.68 44.57
CA GLY A 155 -16.73 -41.34 44.87
C GLY A 155 -16.56 -39.84 44.72
N GLU A 156 -16.78 -39.12 45.82
CA GLU A 156 -16.48 -37.69 45.97
C GLU A 156 -15.00 -37.40 45.76
N THR A 157 -14.70 -36.60 44.74
CA THR A 157 -13.69 -35.54 44.79
C THR A 157 -14.25 -34.40 43.95
N GLY A 158 -14.73 -33.35 44.63
CA GLY A 158 -15.24 -32.15 43.98
C GLY A 158 -14.12 -31.36 43.34
N GLU A 159 -14.08 -31.34 42.02
CA GLU A 159 -13.58 -30.20 41.27
C GLU A 159 -14.76 -29.23 41.13
N PRO A 160 -14.65 -27.95 41.53
CA PRO A 160 -15.55 -26.98 40.96
C PRO A 160 -15.19 -26.89 39.48
N GLU A 161 -16.10 -27.27 38.59
CA GLU A 161 -16.13 -26.70 37.25
C GLU A 161 -16.24 -25.18 37.44
N ASN A 162 -15.09 -24.51 37.57
CA ASN A 162 -15.05 -23.07 37.48
C ASN A 162 -15.53 -22.76 36.08
N ASP A 163 -16.76 -22.27 36.01
CA ASP A 163 -17.40 -21.82 34.80
C ASP A 163 -16.58 -20.66 34.25
N GLU A 164 -15.58 -20.99 33.42
CA GLU A 164 -14.62 -20.03 32.84
C GLU A 164 -15.37 -18.90 32.11
N GLY A 165 -16.56 -19.19 31.60
CA GLY A 165 -17.47 -18.20 31.02
C GLY A 165 -17.92 -17.14 32.02
N ALA A 166 -18.23 -17.54 33.26
CA ALA A 166 -18.63 -16.61 34.33
C ALA A 166 -17.46 -15.74 34.83
N GLU A 167 -16.23 -16.26 34.81
CA GLU A 167 -15.04 -15.47 35.14
C GLU A 167 -14.73 -14.42 34.08
N LEU A 168 -14.88 -14.78 32.80
CA LEU A 168 -14.74 -13.85 31.68
C LEU A 168 -15.83 -12.78 31.70
N ASP A 169 -17.09 -13.15 31.98
CA ASP A 169 -18.19 -12.18 32.07
C ASP A 169 -18.01 -11.22 33.26
N ARG A 170 -17.44 -11.69 34.38
CA ARG A 170 -17.08 -10.82 35.51
C ARG A 170 -15.92 -9.88 35.21
N ALA A 171 -14.92 -10.34 34.46
CA ALA A 171 -13.74 -9.55 34.10
C ALA A 171 -14.05 -8.50 33.02
N PHE A 172 -14.89 -8.83 32.05
CA PHE A 172 -15.13 -8.01 30.86
C PHE A 172 -16.52 -7.36 30.82
N GLY A 173 -17.52 -7.87 31.56
CA GLY A 173 -18.88 -7.35 31.60
C GLY A 173 -19.01 -5.94 32.20
N VAL A 174 -17.97 -5.45 32.90
CA VAL A 174 -17.94 -4.07 33.44
C VAL A 174 -17.39 -3.05 32.42
N MET A 175 -16.88 -3.49 31.26
CA MET A 175 -16.48 -2.59 30.17
C MET A 175 -17.69 -2.12 29.35
N ALA A 176 -18.58 -1.37 29.98
CA ALA A 176 -19.54 -0.55 29.25
C ALA A 176 -18.77 0.55 28.50
N LEU A 177 -18.68 0.43 27.18
CA LEU A 177 -18.15 1.46 26.29
C LEU A 177 -18.89 2.77 26.53
N LYS A 178 -18.14 3.82 26.85
CA LYS A 178 -18.60 5.21 26.87
C LYS A 178 -18.13 5.93 25.61
#